data_AF-A0A2D4WMG7-F1
#
_entry.id   AF-A0A2D4WMG7-F1
#
_cell.length_a   1.000
_cell.length_b   1.000
_cell.length_c   1.000
_cell.angle_alpha   90.00
_cell.angle_beta   90.00
_cell.angle_gamma   90.00
#
_symmetry.space_group_name_H-M   'P 1'
#
loop_
_entity.id
_entity.type
_entity.pdbx_description
1 polymer ?
#
loop_
_entity_poly.entity_id
_entity_poly.type
_entity_poly.pdbx_seq_one_letter_code
_entity_poly.pdbx_strand_id
1 'polypeptide(L)'
;MRVIGVTSGKGGVGKTTVSVNLAVELAKRGKKVVLLDGDLGLSNAQILLNARVEYSYGHVLSGQKTLEEIMVPSEYGVTLVPGSSGSSALARLTRLQLLGLIHALSALDDCDYLVVDTAAGISDNVTVLFGACDIKLLLIQNEPSSIADAYATVKVLQQEFNLSDIMLTPVQVTNERESENIHKRINKVTAQFLGLSLEYATGIRKDPVVLNSARLGQPAILHAPESDIAKDIRRLVDVITETVSKPAGSSDIRISVGAKG
;
A
#
# COMPACT_ATOMS: atom_id res chain seq x y z
N MET A 1 12.21 1.83 11.62
CA MET A 1 11.29 1.84 10.48
C MET A 1 10.30 0.68 10.54
N ARG A 2 9.06 0.92 10.13
CA ARG A 2 8.02 -0.08 9.84
C ARG A 2 7.54 0.07 8.40
N VAL A 3 7.32 -1.03 7.70
CA VAL A 3 6.89 -1.02 6.29
C VAL A 3 5.42 -1.41 6.19
N ILE A 4 4.60 -0.52 5.62
CA ILE A 4 3.17 -0.72 5.40
C ILE A 4 2.91 -0.88 3.91
N GLY A 5 2.47 -2.05 3.49
CA GLY A 5 2.05 -2.33 2.13
C GLY A 5 0.56 -2.09 1.96
N VAL A 6 0.17 -1.38 0.90
CA VAL A 6 -1.21 -1.20 0.46
C VAL A 6 -1.38 -1.82 -0.91
N THR A 7 -2.23 -2.84 -1.00
CA THR A 7 -2.47 -3.58 -2.26
C THR A 7 -3.95 -3.82 -2.54
N SER A 8 -4.25 -4.28 -3.75
CA SER A 8 -5.58 -4.66 -4.21
C SER A 8 -5.48 -5.54 -5.45
N GLY A 9 -6.35 -6.53 -5.57
CA GLY A 9 -6.40 -7.38 -6.76
C GLY A 9 -6.86 -6.64 -8.02
N LYS A 10 -7.62 -5.54 -7.85
CA LYS A 10 -8.21 -4.75 -8.94
C LYS A 10 -7.66 -3.33 -9.00
N GLY A 11 -7.60 -2.75 -10.21
CA GLY A 11 -7.32 -1.32 -10.43
C GLY A 11 -8.49 -0.42 -10.00
N GLY A 12 -8.23 0.85 -9.71
CA GLY A 12 -9.27 1.84 -9.39
C GLY A 12 -9.98 1.68 -8.03
N VAL A 13 -9.48 0.78 -7.16
CA VAL A 13 -10.05 0.54 -5.82
C VAL A 13 -9.85 1.73 -4.87
N GLY A 14 -8.78 2.51 -5.06
CA GLY A 14 -8.43 3.67 -4.22
C GLY A 14 -7.13 3.52 -3.42
N LYS A 15 -6.24 2.59 -3.80
CA LYS A 15 -4.95 2.34 -3.15
C LYS A 15 -4.16 3.62 -2.89
N THR A 16 -3.79 4.35 -3.94
CA THR A 16 -3.02 5.59 -3.83
C THR A 16 -3.69 6.63 -2.93
N THR A 17 -5.03 6.75 -2.98
CA THR A 17 -5.76 7.63 -2.08
C THR A 17 -5.56 7.21 -0.62
N VAL A 18 -5.73 5.92 -0.30
CA VAL A 18 -5.52 5.40 1.06
C VAL A 18 -4.05 5.56 1.46
N SER A 19 -3.10 5.15 0.61
CA SER A 19 -1.66 5.23 0.85
C SER A 19 -1.18 6.64 1.16
N VAL A 20 -1.58 7.64 0.35
CA VAL A 20 -1.21 9.04 0.56
C VAL A 20 -1.81 9.60 1.84
N ASN A 21 -3.12 9.40 2.07
CA ASN A 21 -3.77 9.95 3.24
C ASN A 21 -3.30 9.26 4.54
N LEU A 22 -3.02 7.95 4.49
CA LEU A 22 -2.39 7.21 5.57
C LEU A 22 -1.00 7.78 5.90
N ALA A 23 -0.16 8.00 4.88
CA ALA A 23 1.17 8.56 5.07
C ALA A 23 1.12 9.97 5.67
N VAL A 24 0.22 10.82 5.19
CA VAL A 24 0.04 12.19 5.69
C VAL A 24 -0.50 12.19 7.12
N GLU A 25 -1.41 11.28 7.49
CA GLU A 25 -1.89 11.18 8.87
C GLU A 25 -0.80 10.71 9.84
N LEU A 26 0.05 9.76 9.42
CA LEU A 26 1.24 9.36 10.19
C LEU A 26 2.21 10.55 10.36
N ALA A 27 2.46 11.32 9.30
CA ALA A 27 3.32 12.50 9.35
C ALA A 27 2.76 13.58 10.29
N LYS A 28 1.45 13.83 10.26
CA LYS A 28 0.76 14.73 11.21
C LYS A 28 0.91 14.31 12.67
N ARG A 29 1.07 13.01 12.92
CA ARG A 29 1.37 12.45 14.26
C ARG A 29 2.85 12.52 14.62
N GLY A 30 3.64 13.33 13.91
CA GLY A 30 5.05 13.59 14.17
C GLY A 30 5.99 12.49 13.72
N LYS A 31 5.54 11.58 12.83
CA LYS A 31 6.37 10.50 12.29
C LYS A 31 7.12 10.95 11.04
N LYS A 32 8.32 10.40 10.84
CA LYS A 32 9.06 10.56 9.59
C LYS A 32 8.59 9.50 8.61
N VAL A 33 7.93 9.92 7.53
CA VAL A 33 7.23 9.03 6.61
C VAL A 33 7.77 9.16 5.20
N VAL A 34 8.10 8.02 4.61
CA VAL A 34 8.41 7.88 3.19
C VAL A 34 7.26 7.13 2.52
N LEU A 35 6.83 7.59 1.34
CA LEU A 35 5.85 6.92 0.49
C LEU A 35 6.52 6.46 -0.80
N LEU A 36 6.56 5.15 -1.05
CA LEU A 36 6.93 4.57 -2.32
C LEU A 36 5.69 4.45 -3.21
N ASP A 37 5.70 5.14 -4.36
CA ASP A 37 4.72 4.89 -5.42
C ASP A 37 5.19 3.69 -6.26
N GLY A 38 4.66 2.51 -5.91
CA GLY A 38 4.96 1.24 -6.54
C GLY A 38 4.12 0.94 -7.79
N ASP A 39 3.25 1.87 -8.22
CA ASP A 39 2.67 1.81 -9.56
C ASP A 39 3.67 2.40 -10.57
N LEU A 40 4.72 1.63 -10.84
CA LEU A 40 5.86 2.01 -11.67
C LEU A 40 5.54 2.25 -13.16
N GLY A 41 4.26 2.14 -13.55
CA GLY A 41 3.77 2.46 -14.90
C GLY A 41 2.97 3.76 -14.97
N LEU A 42 2.26 4.15 -13.90
CA LEU A 42 1.32 5.27 -13.85
C LEU A 42 1.34 5.93 -12.46
N SER A 43 2.36 6.76 -12.19
CA SER A 43 2.53 7.40 -10.88
C SER A 43 1.43 8.43 -10.59
N ASN A 44 0.65 8.17 -9.54
CA ASN A 44 -0.49 9.00 -9.12
C ASN A 44 -0.25 9.70 -7.77
N ALA A 45 0.68 9.21 -6.94
CA ALA A 45 0.91 9.75 -5.61
C ALA A 45 1.41 11.20 -5.65
N GLN A 46 2.25 11.53 -6.63
CA GLN A 46 2.75 12.88 -6.87
C GLN A 46 1.63 13.91 -7.06
N ILE A 47 0.52 13.51 -7.70
CA ILE A 47 -0.62 14.40 -7.95
C ILE A 47 -1.29 14.73 -6.62
N LEU A 48 -1.57 13.72 -5.79
CA LEU A 48 -2.25 13.91 -4.51
C LEU A 48 -1.39 14.64 -3.46
N LEU A 49 -0.07 14.60 -3.62
CA LEU A 49 0.89 15.31 -2.78
C LEU A 49 1.32 16.67 -3.36
N ASN A 50 0.83 17.06 -4.55
CA ASN A 50 1.30 18.23 -5.30
C ASN A 50 2.84 18.27 -5.42
N ALA A 51 3.46 17.09 -5.54
CA ALA A 51 4.90 16.93 -5.57
C ALA A 51 5.41 17.08 -7.01
N ARG A 52 6.46 17.90 -7.20
CA ARG A 52 7.12 18.05 -8.49
C ARG A 52 8.22 17.01 -8.62
N VAL A 53 7.97 16.00 -9.44
CA VAL A 53 8.89 14.90 -9.70
C VAL A 53 9.70 15.20 -10.97
N GLU A 54 11.01 15.35 -10.81
CA GLU A 54 11.96 15.50 -11.93
C GLU A 54 12.56 14.14 -12.34
N TYR A 55 12.85 13.29 -11.34
CA TYR A 55 13.45 11.98 -11.52
C TYR A 55 12.61 10.89 -10.85
N SER A 56 12.68 9.68 -11.38
CA SER A 56 11.94 8.51 -10.90
C SER A 56 12.87 7.39 -10.49
N TYR A 57 12.34 6.35 -9.85
CA TYR A 57 13.09 5.12 -9.57
C TYR A 57 13.71 4.47 -10.83
N GLY A 58 13.18 4.78 -12.01
CA GLY A 58 13.80 4.39 -13.27
C GLY A 58 15.23 4.91 -13.47
N HIS A 59 15.51 6.12 -12.99
CA HIS A 59 16.83 6.74 -13.08
C HIS A 59 17.82 6.11 -12.10
N VAL A 60 17.33 5.59 -10.98
CA VAL A 60 18.14 4.81 -10.04
C VAL A 60 18.54 3.48 -10.65
N LEU A 61 17.58 2.78 -11.26
CA LEU A 61 17.84 1.50 -11.90
C LEU A 61 18.75 1.59 -13.13
N SER A 62 18.79 2.75 -13.82
CA SER A 62 19.72 3.00 -14.91
C SER A 62 21.08 3.54 -14.44
N GLY A 63 21.28 3.74 -13.14
CA GLY A 63 22.53 4.26 -12.56
C GLY A 63 22.75 5.76 -12.78
N GLN A 64 21.72 6.51 -13.19
CA GLN A 64 21.80 7.94 -13.46
C GLN A 64 21.63 8.81 -12.21
N LYS A 65 20.91 8.29 -11.20
CA LYS A 65 20.62 8.97 -9.93
C LYS A 65 20.74 7.98 -8.77
N THR A 66 20.99 8.49 -7.58
CA THR A 66 20.85 7.79 -6.31
C THR A 66 19.41 7.82 -5.82
N LEU A 67 19.07 6.99 -4.82
CA LEU A 67 17.73 6.99 -4.24
C LEU A 67 17.42 8.35 -3.59
N GLU A 68 18.39 8.93 -2.90
CA GLU A 68 18.29 10.21 -2.20
C GLU A 68 18.02 11.36 -3.17
N GLU A 69 18.66 11.35 -4.35
CA GLU A 69 18.47 12.38 -5.39
C GLU A 69 17.09 12.35 -6.04
N ILE A 70 16.35 11.24 -5.95
CA ILE A 70 14.99 11.14 -6.50
C ILE A 70 13.91 11.36 -5.44
N MET A 71 14.26 11.39 -4.16
CA MET A 71 13.31 11.58 -3.07
C MET A 71 12.79 13.02 -3.06
N VAL A 72 11.46 13.16 -3.12
CA VAL A 72 10.79 14.46 -3.20
C VAL A 72 10.03 14.74 -1.89
N PRO A 73 10.51 15.66 -1.04
CA PRO A 73 9.75 16.09 0.12
C PRO A 73 8.49 16.84 -0.34
N SER A 74 7.34 16.47 0.20
CA SER A 74 6.08 17.21 0.01
C SER A 74 5.90 18.25 1.11
N GLU A 75 5.05 19.24 0.85
CA GLU A 75 4.62 20.23 1.86
C GLU A 75 3.81 19.61 3.01
N TYR A 76 3.39 18.35 2.87
CA TYR A 76 2.55 17.63 3.82
C TYR A 76 3.34 16.73 4.79
N GLY A 77 4.67 16.87 4.85
CA GLY A 77 5.52 16.12 5.77
C GLY A 77 5.80 14.67 5.35
N VAL A 78 5.45 14.31 4.12
CA VAL A 78 5.76 12.99 3.52
C VAL A 78 6.83 13.16 2.46
N THR A 79 7.83 12.29 2.46
CA THR A 79 8.81 12.21 1.38
C THR A 79 8.39 11.15 0.36
N LEU A 80 8.18 11.54 -0.88
CA LEU A 80 7.80 10.66 -1.97
C LEU A 80 9.05 10.03 -2.60
N VAL A 81 9.06 8.71 -2.74
CA VAL A 81 9.90 7.99 -3.70
C VAL A 81 9.04 7.75 -4.95
N PRO A 82 9.25 8.54 -6.00
CA PRO A 82 8.42 8.47 -7.18
C PRO A 82 8.68 7.18 -7.94
N GLY A 83 7.58 6.51 -8.29
CA GLY A 83 7.57 5.52 -9.37
C GLY A 83 7.90 6.19 -10.70
N SER A 84 7.87 5.42 -11.79
CA SER A 84 8.04 5.98 -13.13
C SER A 84 6.70 6.10 -13.84
N SER A 85 6.57 7.11 -14.69
CA SER A 85 5.46 7.22 -15.62
C SER A 85 5.88 6.68 -16.99
N GLY A 86 5.16 5.71 -17.54
CA GLY A 86 5.27 5.31 -18.95
C GLY A 86 6.45 4.41 -19.34
N SER A 87 7.23 3.86 -18.40
CA SER A 87 8.33 2.94 -18.71
C SER A 87 7.92 1.48 -18.60
N SER A 88 7.83 0.78 -19.72
CA SER A 88 7.54 -0.66 -19.77
C SER A 88 8.60 -1.53 -19.08
N ALA A 89 9.85 -1.04 -18.99
CA ALA A 89 10.95 -1.73 -18.34
C ALA A 89 10.74 -1.86 -16.82
N LEU A 90 10.05 -0.90 -16.20
CA LEU A 90 9.84 -0.88 -14.75
C LEU A 90 8.60 -1.65 -14.31
N ALA A 91 7.65 -1.86 -15.22
CA ALA A 91 6.57 -2.82 -15.03
C ALA A 91 7.06 -4.27 -14.95
N ARG A 92 8.34 -4.54 -15.27
CA ARG A 92 8.95 -5.88 -15.30
C ARG A 92 10.32 -5.89 -14.62
N LEU A 93 10.38 -5.42 -13.38
CA LEU A 93 11.61 -5.55 -12.60
C LEU A 93 11.88 -7.04 -12.36
N THR A 94 13.16 -7.41 -12.45
CA THR A 94 13.59 -8.73 -11.99
C THR A 94 13.47 -8.80 -10.47
N ARG A 95 13.32 -10.02 -9.92
CA ARG A 95 13.30 -10.22 -8.46
C ARG A 95 14.53 -9.64 -7.77
N LEU A 96 15.70 -9.72 -8.41
CA LEU A 96 16.93 -9.14 -7.86
C LEU A 96 16.86 -7.61 -7.77
N GLN A 97 16.30 -6.94 -8.79
CA GLN A 97 16.09 -5.48 -8.76
C GLN A 97 15.06 -5.07 -7.69
N LEU A 98 14.00 -5.86 -7.50
CA LEU A 98 13.01 -5.64 -6.44
C LEU A 98 13.62 -5.80 -5.04
N LEU A 99 14.46 -6.83 -4.84
CA LEU A 99 15.19 -7.01 -3.58
C LEU A 99 16.18 -5.88 -3.34
N GLY A 100 16.85 -5.39 -4.39
CA GLY A 100 17.71 -4.21 -4.32
C GLY A 100 16.93 -2.94 -3.91
N LEU A 101 15.73 -2.74 -4.46
CA LEU A 101 14.83 -1.65 -4.07
C LEU A 101 14.44 -1.75 -2.59
N ILE A 102 13.97 -2.92 -2.15
CA ILE A 102 13.59 -3.17 -0.76
C ILE A 102 14.78 -2.91 0.16
N HIS A 103 15.98 -3.37 -0.21
CA HIS A 103 17.19 -3.16 0.57
C HIS A 103 17.57 -1.68 0.67
N ALA A 104 17.56 -0.95 -0.44
CA ALA A 104 17.86 0.48 -0.46
C ALA A 104 16.86 1.28 0.39
N LEU A 105 15.57 0.98 0.26
CA LEU A 105 14.53 1.60 1.09
C LEU A 105 14.68 1.22 2.58
N SER A 106 15.10 -0.02 2.86
CA SER A 106 15.34 -0.50 4.22
C SER A 106 16.51 0.19 4.91
N ALA A 107 17.45 0.72 4.12
CA ALA A 107 18.63 1.43 4.58
C ALA A 107 18.42 2.95 4.74
N LEU A 108 17.20 3.46 4.51
CA LEU A 108 16.89 4.86 4.74
C LEU A 108 17.05 5.21 6.22
N ASP A 109 18.03 6.06 6.50
CA ASP A 109 18.19 6.66 7.81
C ASP A 109 16.99 7.55 8.14
N ASP A 110 16.68 7.65 9.43
CA ASP A 110 15.70 8.61 9.95
C ASP A 110 14.26 8.45 9.41
N CYS A 111 13.86 7.20 9.11
CA CYS A 111 12.51 6.85 8.67
C CYS A 111 11.77 6.01 9.72
N ASP A 112 10.63 6.52 10.20
CA ASP A 112 9.75 5.78 11.11
C ASP A 112 8.86 4.80 10.33
N TYR A 113 8.27 5.26 9.23
CA TYR A 113 7.33 4.49 8.41
C TYR A 113 7.63 4.63 6.92
N LEU A 114 7.67 3.48 6.24
CA LEU A 114 7.65 3.39 4.78
C LEU A 114 6.27 2.87 4.35
N VAL A 115 5.51 3.69 3.63
CA VAL A 115 4.25 3.26 3.00
C VAL A 115 4.54 2.85 1.56
N VAL A 116 4.09 1.67 1.15
CA VAL A 116 4.29 1.12 -0.19
C VAL A 116 2.94 1.02 -0.89
N ASP A 117 2.70 1.91 -1.85
CA ASP A 117 1.51 1.91 -2.70
C ASP A 117 1.74 0.99 -3.90
N THR A 118 1.26 -0.25 -3.87
CA THR A 118 1.56 -1.18 -4.99
C THR A 118 0.71 -0.87 -6.22
N ALA A 119 1.14 -1.33 -7.39
CA ALA A 119 0.25 -1.48 -8.54
C ALA A 119 -0.92 -2.44 -8.23
N ALA A 120 -1.90 -2.52 -9.13
CA ALA A 120 -2.98 -3.51 -9.03
C ALA A 120 -2.56 -4.90 -9.51
N GLY A 121 -3.25 -5.93 -9.03
CA GLY A 121 -3.11 -7.30 -9.51
C GLY A 121 -2.04 -8.09 -8.76
N ILE A 122 -1.51 -9.11 -9.44
CA ILE A 122 -0.68 -10.17 -8.83
C ILE A 122 0.65 -10.38 -9.56
N SER A 123 1.20 -9.33 -10.16
CA SER A 123 2.54 -9.42 -10.77
C SER A 123 3.62 -9.58 -9.70
N ASP A 124 4.80 -10.10 -10.08
CA ASP A 124 5.95 -10.23 -9.18
C ASP A 124 6.30 -8.90 -8.48
N ASN A 125 6.21 -7.76 -9.17
CA ASN A 125 6.41 -6.45 -8.56
C ASN A 125 5.46 -6.23 -7.38
N VAL A 126 4.17 -6.58 -7.53
CA VAL A 126 3.17 -6.41 -6.48
C VAL A 126 3.38 -7.41 -5.36
N THR A 127 3.52 -8.70 -5.68
CA THR A 127 3.57 -9.75 -4.67
C THR A 127 4.86 -9.73 -3.86
N VAL A 128 6.01 -9.44 -4.48
CA VAL A 128 7.31 -9.34 -3.77
C VAL A 128 7.36 -8.11 -2.88
N LEU A 129 6.95 -6.93 -3.38
CA LEU A 129 6.93 -5.70 -2.56
C LEU A 129 5.97 -5.85 -1.38
N PHE A 130 4.75 -6.31 -1.65
CA PHE A 130 3.74 -6.49 -0.60
C PHE A 130 4.13 -7.57 0.41
N GLY A 131 4.69 -8.69 -0.06
CA GLY A 131 5.13 -9.78 0.81
C GLY A 131 6.27 -9.40 1.75
N ALA A 132 7.10 -8.43 1.37
CA ALA A 132 8.17 -7.90 2.20
C ALA A 132 7.73 -6.86 3.25
N CYS A 133 6.45 -6.44 3.25
CA CYS A 133 5.94 -5.43 4.19
C CYS A 133 5.64 -6.04 5.57
N ASP A 134 5.88 -5.28 6.65
CA ASP A 134 5.51 -5.68 8.02
C ASP A 134 3.98 -5.70 8.18
N ILE A 135 3.31 -4.67 7.66
CA ILE A 135 1.86 -4.46 7.78
C ILE A 135 1.25 -4.56 6.38
N LYS A 136 0.28 -5.45 6.21
CA LYS A 136 -0.23 -5.84 4.89
C LYS A 136 -1.70 -5.49 4.75
N LEU A 137 -2.00 -4.36 4.10
CA LEU A 137 -3.36 -3.88 3.89
C LEU A 137 -3.87 -4.27 2.50
N LEU A 138 -4.86 -5.15 2.45
CA LEU A 138 -5.57 -5.52 1.23
C LEU A 138 -6.88 -4.71 1.12
N LEU A 139 -6.96 -3.85 0.12
CA LEU A 139 -8.16 -3.07 -0.17
C LEU A 139 -9.14 -3.85 -1.04
N ILE A 140 -10.43 -3.70 -0.76
CA ILE A 140 -11.51 -4.39 -1.46
C ILE A 140 -12.76 -3.52 -1.59
N GLN A 141 -13.44 -3.56 -2.73
CA GLN A 141 -14.75 -2.94 -2.94
C GLN A 141 -15.88 -3.98 -2.86
N ASN A 142 -17.11 -3.52 -2.64
CA ASN A 142 -18.32 -4.35 -2.65
C ASN A 142 -18.78 -4.68 -4.09
N GLU A 143 -17.87 -5.19 -4.92
CA GLU A 143 -18.14 -5.59 -6.29
C GLU A 143 -17.75 -7.05 -6.51
N PRO A 144 -18.53 -7.86 -7.25
CA PRO A 144 -18.21 -9.26 -7.49
C PRO A 144 -16.79 -9.47 -8.07
N SER A 145 -16.37 -8.61 -8.99
CA SER A 145 -15.01 -8.65 -9.57
C SER A 145 -13.94 -8.33 -8.53
N SER A 146 -14.13 -7.28 -7.72
CA SER A 146 -13.17 -6.92 -6.67
C SER A 146 -13.00 -8.03 -5.62
N ILE A 147 -14.07 -8.76 -5.29
CA ILE A 147 -14.01 -9.88 -4.34
C ILE A 147 -13.25 -11.07 -4.93
N ALA A 148 -13.50 -11.41 -6.20
CA ALA A 148 -12.78 -12.47 -6.89
C ALA A 148 -11.28 -12.17 -7.00
N ASP A 149 -10.93 -10.92 -7.39
CA ASP A 149 -9.55 -10.48 -7.52
C ASP A 149 -8.83 -10.45 -6.17
N ALA A 150 -9.50 -10.00 -5.10
CA ALA A 150 -8.95 -10.03 -3.75
C ALA A 150 -8.68 -11.47 -3.28
N TYR A 151 -9.60 -12.40 -3.51
CA TYR A 151 -9.38 -13.82 -3.20
C TYR A 151 -8.19 -14.41 -3.98
N ALA A 152 -8.10 -14.13 -5.29
CA ALA A 152 -6.98 -14.57 -6.11
C ALA A 152 -5.65 -14.01 -5.59
N THR A 153 -5.64 -12.74 -5.17
CA THR A 153 -4.48 -12.08 -4.57
C THR A 153 -4.04 -12.78 -3.29
N VAL A 154 -4.96 -13.02 -2.34
CA VAL A 154 -4.67 -13.74 -1.09
C VAL A 154 -4.13 -15.15 -1.37
N LYS A 155 -4.74 -15.87 -2.32
CA LYS A 155 -4.32 -17.22 -2.70
C LYS A 155 -2.87 -17.22 -3.22
N VAL A 156 -2.50 -16.31 -4.12
CA VAL A 156 -1.14 -16.22 -4.66
C VAL A 156 -0.14 -15.87 -3.56
N LEU A 157 -0.46 -14.86 -2.74
CA LEU A 157 0.39 -14.44 -1.62
C LEU A 157 0.61 -15.57 -0.60
N GLN A 158 -0.42 -16.36 -0.31
CA GLN A 158 -0.29 -17.54 0.55
C GLN A 158 0.59 -18.61 -0.12
N GLN A 159 0.35 -18.92 -1.39
CA GLN A 159 1.06 -20.01 -2.08
C GLN A 159 2.54 -19.72 -2.33
N GLU A 160 2.88 -18.46 -2.65
CA GLU A 160 4.24 -18.07 -3.00
C GLU A 160 5.08 -17.63 -1.80
N PHE A 161 4.45 -17.03 -0.78
CA PHE A 161 5.15 -16.39 0.34
C PHE A 161 4.70 -16.90 1.72
N ASN A 162 3.77 -17.85 1.77
CA ASN A 162 3.19 -18.39 3.01
C ASN A 162 2.63 -17.30 3.94
N LEU A 163 2.09 -16.22 3.35
CA LEU A 163 1.53 -15.11 4.12
C LEU A 163 0.22 -15.52 4.78
N SER A 164 0.05 -15.09 6.02
CA SER A 164 -1.15 -15.33 6.83
C SER A 164 -1.61 -14.10 7.62
N ASP A 165 -0.84 -13.03 7.58
CA ASP A 165 -0.99 -11.79 8.34
C ASP A 165 -1.51 -10.64 7.47
N ILE A 166 -2.57 -10.92 6.70
CA ILE A 166 -3.20 -9.93 5.80
C ILE A 166 -4.40 -9.29 6.50
N MET A 167 -4.36 -7.96 6.62
CA MET A 167 -5.45 -7.12 7.09
C MET A 167 -6.30 -6.64 5.91
N LEU A 168 -7.61 -6.83 6.00
CA LEU A 168 -8.55 -6.39 4.99
C LEU A 168 -9.13 -5.02 5.35
N THR A 169 -9.16 -4.12 4.37
CA THR A 169 -9.78 -2.79 4.49
C THR A 169 -10.81 -2.62 3.37
N PRO A 170 -12.10 -2.85 3.62
CA PRO A 170 -13.15 -2.54 2.66
C PRO A 170 -13.23 -1.04 2.39
N VAL A 171 -13.29 -0.64 1.13
CA VAL A 171 -13.27 0.77 0.71
C VAL A 171 -14.48 1.12 -0.15
N GLN A 172 -14.80 2.42 -0.18
CA GLN A 172 -15.97 2.97 -0.85
C GLN A 172 -17.31 2.41 -0.32
N VAL A 173 -17.33 2.04 0.96
CA VAL A 173 -18.54 1.58 1.64
C VAL A 173 -19.44 2.76 2.00
N THR A 174 -20.72 2.49 2.21
CA THR A 174 -21.70 3.48 2.68
C THR A 174 -21.71 3.61 4.20
N ASN A 175 -21.34 2.57 4.92
CA ASN A 175 -21.31 2.52 6.39
C ASN A 175 -20.46 1.35 6.91
N GLU A 176 -20.21 1.33 8.22
CA GLU A 176 -19.45 0.29 8.91
C GLU A 176 -20.06 -1.12 8.72
N ARG A 177 -21.39 -1.22 8.79
CA ARG A 177 -22.08 -2.52 8.66
C ARG A 177 -21.85 -3.15 7.28
N GLU A 178 -21.81 -2.33 6.22
CA GLU A 178 -21.45 -2.80 4.89
C GLU A 178 -20.00 -3.32 4.86
N SER A 179 -19.05 -2.58 5.46
CA SER A 179 -17.65 -2.98 5.58
C SER A 179 -17.50 -4.34 6.26
N GLU A 180 -18.11 -4.52 7.43
CA GLU A 180 -18.09 -5.78 8.17
C GLU A 180 -18.69 -6.95 7.35
N ASN A 181 -19.76 -6.69 6.58
CA ASN A 181 -20.38 -7.71 5.76
C ASN A 181 -19.48 -8.16 4.61
N ILE A 182 -18.73 -7.25 3.99
CA ILE A 182 -17.74 -7.57 2.95
C ILE A 182 -16.64 -8.44 3.57
N HIS A 183 -16.09 -8.03 4.72
CA HIS A 183 -15.09 -8.80 5.45
C HIS A 183 -15.58 -10.21 5.78
N LYS A 184 -16.76 -10.35 6.39
CA LYS A 184 -17.35 -11.66 6.73
C LYS A 184 -17.47 -12.58 5.51
N ARG A 185 -17.85 -12.04 4.35
CA ARG A 185 -18.01 -12.81 3.11
C ARG A 185 -16.68 -13.35 2.59
N ILE A 186 -15.66 -12.48 2.42
CA ILE A 186 -14.36 -12.93 1.91
C ILE A 186 -13.60 -13.77 2.94
N ASN A 187 -13.71 -13.45 4.23
CA ASN A 187 -13.10 -14.23 5.30
C ASN A 187 -13.65 -15.67 5.33
N LYS A 188 -14.96 -15.85 5.10
CA LYS A 188 -15.56 -17.19 4.98
C LYS A 188 -14.94 -18.00 3.84
N VAL A 189 -14.78 -17.39 2.66
CA VAL A 189 -14.24 -18.08 1.48
C VAL A 189 -12.76 -18.41 1.67
N THR A 190 -11.97 -17.46 2.18
CA THR A 190 -10.54 -17.67 2.45
C THR A 190 -10.31 -18.70 3.56
N ALA A 191 -11.09 -18.68 4.64
CA ALA A 191 -10.99 -19.69 5.69
C ALA A 191 -11.36 -21.09 5.18
N GLN A 192 -12.42 -21.20 4.35
CA GLN A 192 -12.88 -22.48 3.82
C GLN A 192 -11.89 -23.10 2.82
N PHE A 193 -11.34 -22.31 1.90
CA PHE A 193 -10.58 -22.84 0.77
C PHE A 193 -9.06 -22.68 0.90
N LEU A 194 -8.60 -21.72 1.72
CA LEU A 194 -7.18 -21.46 1.94
C LEU A 194 -6.75 -21.80 3.37
N GLY A 195 -7.67 -22.05 4.30
CA GLY A 195 -7.33 -22.25 5.72
C GLY A 195 -6.78 -20.98 6.38
N LEU A 196 -7.07 -19.81 5.80
CA LEU A 196 -6.53 -18.51 6.21
C LEU A 196 -7.67 -17.59 6.63
N SER A 197 -7.54 -16.96 7.80
CA SER A 197 -8.46 -15.91 8.25
C SER A 197 -7.82 -14.55 8.01
N LEU A 198 -8.57 -13.64 7.39
CA LEU A 198 -8.16 -12.26 7.17
C LEU A 198 -8.54 -11.41 8.38
N GLU A 199 -7.59 -10.67 8.92
CA GLU A 199 -7.87 -9.71 10.00
C GLU A 199 -8.66 -8.52 9.44
N TYR A 200 -9.60 -7.97 10.20
CA TYR A 200 -10.32 -6.75 9.81
C TYR A 200 -9.56 -5.53 10.32
N ALA A 201 -9.17 -4.62 9.43
CA ALA A 201 -8.60 -3.34 9.84
C ALA A 201 -9.69 -2.32 10.16
N THR A 202 -10.30 -1.75 9.13
CA THR A 202 -11.47 -0.83 9.22
C THR A 202 -12.09 -0.66 7.83
N GLY A 203 -13.29 -0.10 7.75
CA GLY A 203 -13.88 0.38 6.51
C GLY A 203 -13.43 1.81 6.18
N ILE A 204 -13.31 2.12 4.89
CA ILE A 204 -13.18 3.49 4.37
C ILE A 204 -14.43 3.84 3.57
N ARG A 205 -15.19 4.83 4.03
CA ARG A 205 -16.43 5.24 3.39
C ARG A 205 -16.20 5.97 2.08
N LYS A 206 -17.18 5.85 1.17
CA LYS A 206 -17.22 6.63 -0.06
C LYS A 206 -17.47 8.09 0.28
N ASP A 207 -16.55 8.96 -0.10
CA ASP A 207 -16.61 10.39 0.22
C ASP A 207 -16.34 11.22 -1.05
N PRO A 208 -17.27 12.11 -1.47
CA PRO A 208 -17.07 12.95 -2.66
C PRO A 208 -15.89 13.94 -2.52
N VAL A 209 -15.44 14.22 -1.29
CA VAL A 209 -14.26 15.04 -1.03
C VAL A 209 -13.00 14.48 -1.71
N VAL A 210 -12.90 13.16 -1.86
CA VAL A 210 -11.71 12.52 -2.45
C VAL A 210 -11.41 13.06 -3.84
N LEU A 211 -12.43 13.18 -4.70
CA LEU A 211 -12.23 13.66 -6.06
C LEU A 211 -11.89 15.16 -6.10
N ASN A 212 -12.53 15.95 -5.24
CA ASN A 212 -12.30 17.39 -5.18
C ASN A 212 -10.91 17.73 -4.66
N SER A 213 -10.48 17.06 -3.58
CA SER A 213 -9.15 17.22 -2.97
C SER A 213 -8.04 16.80 -3.94
N ALA A 214 -8.21 15.69 -4.66
CA ALA A 214 -7.27 15.24 -5.69
C ALA A 214 -7.08 16.28 -6.82
N ARG A 215 -8.16 16.94 -7.26
CA ARG A 215 -8.09 18.01 -8.29
C ARG A 215 -7.29 19.23 -7.84
N LEU A 216 -7.19 19.44 -6.53
CA LEU A 216 -6.45 20.53 -5.91
C LEU A 216 -5.02 20.12 -5.54
N GLY A 217 -4.63 18.87 -5.76
CA GLY A 217 -3.35 18.33 -5.30
C GLY A 217 -3.20 18.33 -3.78
N GLN A 218 -4.32 18.21 -3.06
CA GLN A 218 -4.34 18.24 -1.60
C GLN A 218 -4.83 16.90 -1.05
N PRO A 219 -4.17 16.32 -0.03
CA PRO A 219 -4.68 15.15 0.67
C PRO A 219 -6.08 15.40 1.27
N ALA A 220 -7.01 14.46 1.06
CA ALA A 220 -8.40 14.58 1.50
C ALA A 220 -8.53 14.88 3.01
N ILE A 221 -7.67 14.28 3.83
CA ILE A 221 -7.70 14.49 5.30
C ILE A 221 -7.28 15.88 5.75
N LEU A 222 -6.59 16.63 4.88
CA LEU A 222 -6.23 18.03 5.11
C LEU A 222 -7.25 18.96 4.47
N HIS A 223 -7.76 18.58 3.30
CA HIS A 223 -8.78 19.35 2.58
C HIS A 223 -10.11 19.43 3.36
N ALA A 224 -10.57 18.32 3.93
CA ALA A 224 -11.76 18.29 4.78
C ALA A 224 -11.54 17.40 6.03
N PRO A 225 -10.95 17.94 7.11
CA PRO A 225 -10.57 17.16 8.30
C PRO A 225 -11.73 16.46 9.03
N GLU A 226 -12.95 16.97 8.86
CA GLU A 226 -14.18 16.43 9.47
C GLU A 226 -14.96 15.47 8.58
N SER A 227 -14.46 15.20 7.36
CA SER A 227 -15.12 14.32 6.41
C SER A 227 -15.03 12.84 6.84
N ASP A 228 -15.80 11.99 6.18
CA ASP A 228 -15.86 10.58 6.50
C ASP A 228 -14.54 9.88 6.23
N ILE A 229 -13.90 10.15 5.07
CA ILE A 229 -12.57 9.59 4.79
C ILE A 229 -11.52 10.05 5.82
N ALA A 230 -11.59 11.29 6.32
CA ALA A 230 -10.66 11.78 7.33
C ALA A 230 -10.81 11.07 8.68
N LYS A 231 -12.03 10.74 9.07
CA LYS A 231 -12.31 9.93 10.27
C LYS A 231 -11.87 8.48 10.08
N ASP A 232 -12.13 7.92 8.91
CA ASP A 232 -11.84 6.51 8.62
C ASP A 232 -10.33 6.25 8.47
N ILE A 233 -9.58 7.19 7.86
CA ILE A 233 -8.11 7.12 7.80
C ILE A 233 -7.48 7.27 9.20
N ARG A 234 -8.00 8.16 10.06
CA ARG A 234 -7.54 8.25 11.46
C ARG A 234 -7.69 6.92 12.17
N ARG A 235 -8.86 6.27 12.03
CA ARG A 235 -9.10 4.94 12.60
C ARG A 235 -8.17 3.87 12.02
N LEU A 236 -7.92 3.89 10.72
CA LEU A 236 -6.97 2.98 10.08
C LEU A 236 -5.57 3.14 10.69
N VAL A 237 -5.12 4.38 10.91
CA VAL A 237 -3.83 4.67 11.53
C VAL A 237 -3.81 4.17 12.98
N ASP A 238 -4.89 4.36 13.74
CA ASP A 238 -5.00 3.85 15.12
C ASP A 238 -4.79 2.33 15.14
N VAL A 239 -5.52 1.59 14.30
CA VAL A 239 -5.38 0.12 14.15
C VAL A 239 -3.94 -0.28 13.80
N ILE A 240 -3.33 0.38 12.82
CA ILE A 240 -1.94 0.12 12.40
C ILE A 240 -0.97 0.34 13.57
N THR A 241 -1.12 1.43 14.31
CA THR A 241 -0.22 1.75 15.44
C THR A 241 -0.43 0.85 16.66
N GLU A 242 -1.65 0.37 16.89
CA GLU A 242 -1.96 -0.62 17.93
C GLU A 242 -1.38 -1.99 17.60
N THR A 243 -1.48 -2.45 16.35
CA THR A 243 -0.88 -3.71 15.89
C THR A 243 0.64 -3.71 16.10
N VAL A 244 1.30 -2.57 15.89
CA VAL A 244 2.74 -2.40 16.15
C VAL A 244 3.11 -2.56 17.63
N SER A 245 2.18 -2.29 18.54
CA SER A 245 2.42 -2.39 19.99
C SER A 245 2.34 -3.83 20.51
N LYS A 246 1.84 -4.79 19.71
CA LYS A 246 1.90 -6.22 20.01
C LYS A 246 3.24 -6.77 19.54
N PRO A 247 3.96 -7.59 20.36
CA PRO A 247 5.24 -8.15 19.94
C PRO A 247 5.04 -9.01 18.69
N ALA A 248 5.73 -8.66 17.61
CA ALA A 248 5.74 -9.45 16.39
C ALA A 248 6.35 -10.82 16.69
N GLY A 249 5.57 -11.89 16.52
CA GLY A 249 6.14 -13.23 16.38
C GLY A 249 7.06 -13.20 15.16
N SER A 250 8.31 -13.60 15.33
CA SER A 250 9.35 -13.58 14.29
C SER A 250 8.85 -14.22 12.99
N SER A 251 8.48 -13.39 12.00
CA SER A 251 8.26 -13.84 10.63
C SER A 251 9.60 -13.76 9.91
N ASP A 252 10.46 -14.76 10.15
CA ASP A 252 11.58 -15.03 9.25
C ASP A 252 10.99 -15.31 7.87
N ILE A 253 11.25 -14.41 6.93
CA ILE A 253 10.98 -14.62 5.52
C ILE A 253 11.83 -15.81 5.06
N ARG A 254 11.26 -17.02 5.10
CA ARG A 254 11.82 -18.19 4.42
C ARG A 254 11.42 -18.11 2.95
N ILE A 255 12.22 -17.39 2.16
CA ILE A 255 12.15 -17.50 0.70
C ILE A 255 12.58 -18.92 0.35
N SER A 256 11.62 -19.80 0.06
CA SER A 256 11.93 -21.05 -0.61
C SER A 256 12.40 -20.68 -2.01
N VAL A 257 13.72 -20.69 -2.21
CA VAL A 257 14.30 -20.70 -3.56
C VAL A 257 13.87 -22.02 -4.17
N GLY A 258 12.76 -22.00 -4.90
CA GLY A 258 12.27 -23.15 -5.64
C GLY A 258 13.29 -23.50 -6.72
N ALA A 259 14.24 -24.37 -6.37
CA ALA A 259 15.00 -25.11 -7.35
C ALA A 259 14.03 -26.06 -8.06
N LYS A 260 13.48 -25.61 -9.19
CA LYS A 260 12.97 -26.54 -10.19
C LYS A 260 14.12 -26.81 -11.16
N GLY A 261 14.72 -27.98 -11.00
CA GLY A 261 15.37 -28.68 -12.11
C GLY A 261 14.34 -29.22 -13.09
#